data_AF-A0A2Y9ETF6-F1
#
_entry.id   AF-A0A2Y9ETF6-F1
#
_cell.length_a   1.000
_cell.length_b   1.000
_cell.length_c   1.000
_cell.angle_alpha   90.00
_cell.angle_beta   90.00
_cell.angle_gamma   90.00
#
_symmetry.space_group_name_H-M   'P 1'
#
loop_
_entity.id
_entity.type
_entity.pdbx_description
1 polymer ?
#
loop_
_entity_poly.entity_id
_entity_poly.type
_entity_poly.pdbx_seq_one_letter_code
_entity_poly.pdbx_strand_id
1 'polypeptide(L)'
;MLYLSWVFLWLIAGGKIKGFNTSACSTGKLLRTYSARCGEEFALFCDFPEPQKSHFHHRSQLSPTQGSEHLPCGGSKNLSDVQWYLQPQNRDPLVEITQSYPHVIQDKSTLHFLTTEMNNAGSYICRPRIRSPQDEACCVKMILEVKPKTNMSCGSSISHEQLLLLGSLGSIYCPGLSPQSDTQSPEVTWYQNGKLLSEKRSNPIEVDEVFDYHQGTYVCDYTQSDNSSLWTVRAVVQVKTIVKNTNLKPDILDPIKDTLEVELGKPLTLNCTARFGFEINFKPVIRWYVKDSDQQWEVPTPEGRSIKSTLKDEVIKRVVFLKEVTQSDLRRKFICFARNSIGNTTQSIQLKEKKGVVFLYILLGTVTALAGVLTAGALFYLHWIEIVLLYRTYQNKDETLGDKKEFDAFLSYGKWSSLESEVTSSLSEENLALSLFPEVLENKYGYTLCLLERDVAPGGVYAEDIVSIIKKSRRGIFILSPSYVNGPSVFELQAAVNIALEDQTLKLILIKFSSFQEPESLPHLVKKALRVLPTVTWRGFKSVPPNSRFWTQIRYHMPLKSSKGFTSNHLRIIPRIFFSRKDSVKQKPLGGAPSLKDGEMGPELPPPTPLPSCPW
;
A
#
# COMPACT_ATOMS: atom_id res chain seq x y z
N MET A 1 -50.51 -3.72 41.13
CA MET A 1 -51.84 -4.05 40.56
C MET A 1 -52.08 -3.40 39.19
N LEU A 2 -51.08 -3.34 38.29
CA LEU A 2 -51.22 -2.72 36.96
C LEU A 2 -50.50 -3.48 35.83
N TYR A 3 -50.03 -4.71 36.09
CA TYR A 3 -49.30 -5.51 35.09
C TYR A 3 -50.12 -6.70 34.53
N LEU A 4 -51.29 -6.97 35.10
CA LEU A 4 -52.19 -8.06 34.67
C LEU A 4 -53.25 -7.61 33.65
N SER A 5 -53.42 -6.29 33.44
CA SER A 5 -54.46 -5.76 32.55
C SER A 5 -54.04 -5.70 31.07
N TRP A 6 -52.76 -5.87 30.74
CA TRP A 6 -52.29 -5.81 29.35
C TRP A 6 -52.33 -7.17 28.64
N VAL A 7 -52.22 -8.26 29.41
CA VAL A 7 -52.31 -9.63 28.86
C VAL A 7 -53.75 -10.00 28.46
N PHE A 8 -54.76 -9.45 29.15
CA PHE A 8 -56.17 -9.67 28.79
C PHE A 8 -56.64 -8.87 27.56
N LEU A 9 -55.97 -7.77 27.23
CA LEU A 9 -56.29 -6.98 26.01
C LEU A 9 -55.71 -7.58 24.73
N TRP A 10 -54.73 -8.49 24.82
CA TRP A 10 -54.26 -9.28 23.68
C TRP A 10 -55.09 -10.54 23.42
N LEU A 11 -55.87 -11.01 24.39
CA LEU A 11 -56.72 -12.20 24.24
C LEU A 11 -58.15 -11.88 23.73
N ILE A 12 -58.55 -10.61 23.68
CA ILE A 12 -59.87 -10.19 23.16
C ILE A 12 -59.78 -9.50 21.77
N ALA A 13 -58.57 -9.26 21.27
CA ALA A 13 -58.32 -8.87 19.87
C ALA A 13 -58.01 -10.08 18.96
N GLY A 14 -58.47 -11.27 19.37
CA GLY A 14 -58.62 -12.41 18.46
C GLY A 14 -59.75 -12.09 17.48
N GLY A 15 -59.43 -11.32 16.44
CA GLY A 15 -60.33 -11.08 15.32
C GLY A 15 -60.83 -12.43 14.82
N LYS A 16 -62.11 -12.72 15.09
CA LYS A 16 -62.86 -13.79 14.45
C LYS A 16 -62.64 -13.64 12.95
N ILE A 17 -61.85 -14.55 12.36
CA ILE A 17 -61.87 -14.77 10.93
C ILE A 17 -63.28 -15.25 10.63
N LYS A 18 -64.11 -14.31 10.17
CA LYS A 18 -65.48 -14.56 9.73
C LYS A 18 -65.36 -15.61 8.62
N GLY A 19 -65.85 -16.82 8.89
CA GLY A 19 -65.83 -17.92 7.91
C GLY A 19 -66.41 -17.42 6.59
N PHE A 20 -65.59 -17.43 5.54
CA PHE A 20 -65.99 -17.01 4.21
C PHE A 20 -67.00 -18.01 3.67
N ASN A 21 -68.22 -17.54 3.38
CA ASN A 21 -69.26 -18.35 2.78
C ASN A 21 -69.08 -18.28 1.25
N THR A 22 -68.90 -19.43 0.59
CA THR A 22 -68.56 -19.55 -0.84
C THR A 22 -69.61 -18.93 -1.79
N SER A 23 -70.79 -18.59 -1.27
CA SER A 23 -71.88 -17.93 -2.01
C SER A 23 -71.70 -16.43 -2.26
N ALA A 24 -70.68 -15.78 -1.66
CA ALA A 24 -70.43 -14.34 -1.83
C ALA A 24 -69.47 -14.02 -2.99
N CYS A 25 -68.82 -15.02 -3.59
CA CYS A 25 -68.10 -14.83 -4.84
C CYS A 25 -69.13 -14.75 -5.97
N SER A 26 -69.26 -13.60 -6.64
CA SER A 26 -70.15 -13.48 -7.80
C SER A 26 -69.59 -14.35 -8.93
N THR A 27 -69.95 -15.63 -8.93
CA THR A 27 -69.49 -16.73 -9.81
C THR A 27 -69.84 -16.52 -11.30
N GLY A 28 -70.24 -15.31 -11.68
CA GLY A 28 -70.96 -15.05 -12.90
C GLY A 28 -70.17 -15.13 -14.20
N LYS A 29 -68.81 -15.17 -14.21
CA LYS A 29 -68.11 -15.04 -15.51
C LYS A 29 -66.84 -15.82 -15.83
N LEU A 30 -66.18 -16.56 -14.92
CA LEU A 30 -65.07 -17.44 -15.32
C LEU A 30 -64.91 -18.63 -14.35
N LEU A 31 -65.60 -19.73 -14.65
CA LEU A 31 -65.24 -21.05 -14.11
C LEU A 31 -64.30 -21.71 -15.14
N ARG A 32 -63.02 -21.92 -14.79
CA ARG A 32 -62.09 -22.70 -15.62
C ARG A 32 -61.77 -24.02 -14.94
N THR A 33 -61.96 -25.11 -15.67
CA THR A 33 -61.60 -26.47 -15.24
C THR A 33 -60.33 -26.88 -15.94
N TYR A 34 -59.27 -27.14 -15.17
CA TYR A 34 -57.98 -27.56 -15.66
C TYR A 34 -57.73 -29.03 -15.35
N SER A 35 -57.14 -29.74 -16.29
CA SER A 35 -56.59 -31.08 -16.06
C SER A 35 -55.07 -31.00 -15.97
N ALA A 36 -54.49 -31.49 -14.87
CA ALA A 36 -53.05 -31.69 -14.70
C ALA A 36 -52.71 -33.18 -14.61
N ARG A 37 -51.52 -33.57 -15.05
CA ARG A 37 -51.02 -34.96 -14.94
C ARG A 37 -50.18 -35.12 -13.69
N CYS A 38 -50.46 -36.15 -12.90
CA CYS A 38 -49.73 -36.44 -11.67
C CYS A 38 -48.20 -36.50 -11.90
N GLY A 39 -47.46 -35.69 -11.14
CA GLY A 39 -45.99 -35.61 -11.15
C GLY A 39 -45.39 -34.58 -12.10
N GLU A 40 -46.19 -33.81 -12.83
CA GLU A 40 -45.72 -32.70 -13.68
C GLU A 40 -45.82 -31.34 -12.96
N GLU A 41 -44.98 -30.39 -13.37
CA GLU A 41 -45.06 -28.99 -12.94
C GLU A 41 -46.34 -28.33 -13.48
N PHE A 42 -46.96 -27.48 -12.66
CA PHE A 42 -48.21 -26.83 -13.00
C PHE A 42 -48.29 -25.41 -12.44
N ALA A 43 -49.07 -24.52 -13.06
CA ALA A 43 -49.23 -23.15 -12.59
C ALA A 43 -50.66 -22.63 -12.79
N LEU A 44 -51.23 -21.98 -11.76
CA LEU A 44 -52.51 -21.27 -11.84
C LEU A 44 -52.27 -19.76 -11.80
N PHE A 45 -52.93 -19.01 -12.69
CA PHE A 45 -52.86 -17.56 -12.75
C PHE A 45 -54.17 -16.97 -12.29
N CYS A 46 -54.10 -15.92 -11.47
CA CYS A 46 -55.27 -15.12 -11.13
C CYS A 46 -55.50 -14.04 -12.19
N ASP A 47 -56.25 -14.37 -13.25
CA ASP A 47 -56.60 -13.43 -14.33
C ASP A 47 -57.87 -12.65 -13.99
N PHE A 48 -57.74 -11.35 -13.70
CA PHE A 48 -58.89 -10.43 -13.69
C PHE A 48 -59.07 -9.82 -15.08
N PRO A 49 -60.29 -9.74 -15.64
CA PRO A 49 -60.48 -9.13 -16.95
C PRO A 49 -60.06 -7.64 -16.92
N GLU A 50 -59.08 -7.26 -17.73
CA GLU A 50 -58.72 -5.86 -17.92
C GLU A 50 -59.87 -5.11 -18.62
N PRO A 51 -60.18 -3.86 -18.21
CA PRO A 51 -61.21 -3.07 -18.89
C PRO A 51 -60.79 -2.78 -20.34
N GLN A 52 -61.64 -3.15 -21.30
CA GLN A 52 -61.48 -2.73 -22.70
C GLN A 52 -61.42 -1.20 -22.77
N LYS A 53 -60.33 -0.65 -23.32
CA LYS A 53 -60.28 0.77 -23.70
C LYS A 53 -61.20 0.97 -24.90
N SER A 54 -62.40 1.45 -24.68
CA SER A 54 -63.28 1.91 -25.75
C SER A 54 -62.66 3.12 -26.45
N HIS A 55 -62.44 3.01 -27.76
CA HIS A 55 -62.07 4.12 -28.63
C HIS A 55 -63.12 5.24 -28.52
N PHE A 56 -62.69 6.43 -28.07
CA PHE A 56 -63.53 7.61 -28.00
C PHE A 56 -63.86 8.11 -29.42
N HIS A 57 -65.13 8.01 -29.82
CA HIS A 57 -65.69 8.89 -30.86
C HIS A 57 -66.51 10.01 -30.21
N HIS A 58 -66.29 11.20 -30.74
CA HIS A 58 -66.84 12.49 -30.31
C HIS A 58 -68.35 12.56 -30.62
N ARG A 59 -69.22 12.70 -29.62
CA ARG A 59 -70.52 13.36 -29.81
C ARG A 59 -71.10 14.00 -28.55
N SER A 60 -71.79 15.10 -28.80
CA SER A 60 -72.27 16.19 -27.96
C SER A 60 -73.32 15.84 -26.89
N GLN A 61 -73.38 16.74 -25.90
CA GLN A 61 -74.30 16.86 -24.76
C GLN A 61 -75.79 16.60 -25.06
N LEU A 62 -76.48 15.88 -24.15
CA LEU A 62 -77.73 16.29 -23.46
C LEU A 62 -78.36 15.13 -22.63
N SER A 63 -78.74 15.46 -21.39
CA SER A 63 -79.72 14.81 -20.48
C SER A 63 -79.28 13.68 -19.52
N PRO A 64 -79.69 13.71 -18.22
CA PRO A 64 -79.24 12.76 -17.20
C PRO A 64 -80.37 11.81 -16.73
N THR A 65 -80.33 10.54 -17.11
CA THR A 65 -80.91 9.40 -16.33
C THR A 65 -80.76 8.10 -17.12
N GLN A 66 -79.73 7.32 -16.82
CA GLN A 66 -79.76 5.85 -16.81
C GLN A 66 -78.44 5.36 -16.21
N GLY A 67 -78.54 4.50 -15.20
CA GLY A 67 -77.40 3.99 -14.46
C GLY A 67 -76.43 3.27 -15.38
N SER A 68 -75.17 3.70 -15.33
CA SER A 68 -74.06 2.96 -15.92
C SER A 68 -73.98 1.59 -15.24
N GLU A 69 -74.11 0.51 -16.00
CA GLU A 69 -73.68 -0.81 -15.55
C GLU A 69 -72.19 -0.71 -15.18
N HIS A 70 -71.89 -0.68 -13.89
CA HIS A 70 -70.52 -0.70 -13.40
C HIS A 70 -69.97 -2.12 -13.61
N LEU A 71 -69.04 -2.28 -14.55
CA LEU A 71 -68.20 -3.48 -14.59
C LEU A 71 -67.42 -3.57 -13.26
N PRO A 72 -67.49 -4.69 -12.53
CA PRO A 72 -66.69 -4.86 -11.34
C PRO A 72 -65.24 -5.12 -11.77
N CYS A 73 -64.28 -4.59 -11.00
CA CYS A 73 -62.83 -4.79 -11.15
C CYS A 73 -62.07 -3.80 -12.07
N GLY A 74 -62.55 -2.57 -12.25
CA GLY A 74 -61.78 -1.48 -12.89
C GLY A 74 -61.13 -0.53 -11.86
N GLY A 75 -59.97 -0.86 -11.29
CA GLY A 75 -59.36 0.07 -10.32
C GLY A 75 -57.93 -0.15 -9.82
N SER A 76 -57.39 -1.37 -9.80
CA SER A 76 -56.04 -1.58 -9.25
C SER A 76 -54.98 -1.67 -10.36
N LYS A 77 -54.14 -0.65 -10.48
CA LYS A 77 -52.93 -0.67 -11.33
C LYS A 77 -51.82 -1.59 -10.80
N ASN A 78 -52.03 -2.31 -9.69
CA ASN A 78 -51.08 -3.27 -9.12
C ASN A 78 -51.81 -4.56 -8.75
N LEU A 79 -51.86 -5.51 -9.69
CA LEU A 79 -52.42 -6.87 -9.54
C LEU A 79 -51.52 -7.82 -8.73
N SER A 80 -50.44 -7.32 -8.12
CA SER A 80 -49.36 -8.10 -7.51
C SER A 80 -49.69 -8.71 -6.13
N ASP A 81 -50.82 -8.35 -5.53
CA ASP A 81 -51.15 -8.67 -4.13
C ASP A 81 -52.48 -9.45 -4.07
N VAL A 82 -52.41 -10.77 -4.25
CA VAL A 82 -53.56 -11.68 -4.32
C VAL A 82 -53.50 -12.69 -3.18
N GLN A 83 -54.65 -13.04 -2.62
CA GLN A 83 -54.83 -14.14 -1.66
C GLN A 83 -55.43 -15.35 -2.36
N TRP A 84 -54.90 -16.53 -2.02
CA TRP A 84 -55.33 -17.81 -2.56
C TRP A 84 -55.99 -18.66 -1.49
N TYR A 85 -57.05 -19.34 -1.89
CA TYR A 85 -57.79 -20.28 -1.05
C TYR A 85 -57.98 -21.59 -1.79
N LEU A 86 -57.82 -22.70 -1.08
CA LEU A 86 -58.10 -24.05 -1.57
C LEU A 86 -59.36 -24.59 -0.89
N GLN A 87 -60.29 -25.08 -1.69
CA GLN A 87 -61.39 -25.93 -1.26
C GLN A 87 -61.13 -27.35 -1.78
N PRO A 88 -60.69 -28.28 -0.91
CA PRO A 88 -60.43 -29.68 -1.29
C PRO A 88 -61.70 -30.39 -1.81
N GLN A 89 -61.52 -31.41 -2.64
CA GLN A 89 -62.63 -32.18 -3.22
C GLN A 89 -63.50 -32.90 -2.16
N ASN A 90 -62.94 -33.16 -0.97
CA ASN A 90 -63.59 -33.86 0.14
C ASN A 90 -64.58 -33.01 0.97
N ARG A 91 -64.95 -31.81 0.50
CA ARG A 91 -65.84 -30.84 1.21
C ARG A 91 -65.30 -30.32 2.54
N ASP A 92 -63.99 -30.40 2.75
CA ASP A 92 -63.28 -29.77 3.87
C ASP A 92 -63.43 -28.23 3.84
N PRO A 93 -63.29 -27.55 5.00
CA PRO A 93 -63.38 -26.09 5.07
C PRO A 93 -62.35 -25.41 4.16
N LEU A 94 -62.69 -24.22 3.66
CA LEU A 94 -61.81 -23.42 2.83
C LEU A 94 -60.51 -23.09 3.58
N VAL A 95 -59.36 -23.47 3.01
CA VAL A 95 -58.03 -23.25 3.61
C VAL A 95 -57.33 -22.12 2.86
N GLU A 96 -56.80 -21.13 3.58
CA GLU A 96 -55.91 -20.11 2.99
C GLU A 96 -54.55 -20.73 2.68
N ILE A 97 -54.07 -20.56 1.45
CA ILE A 97 -52.74 -21.05 1.05
C ILE A 97 -51.72 -20.00 1.50
N THR A 98 -50.97 -20.33 2.55
CA THR A 98 -49.84 -19.52 3.03
C THR A 98 -48.53 -19.97 2.38
N GLN A 99 -47.46 -19.16 2.49
CA GLN A 99 -46.12 -19.47 1.94
C GLN A 99 -45.51 -20.81 2.44
N SER A 100 -46.09 -21.43 3.46
CA SER A 100 -45.65 -22.68 4.08
C SER A 100 -46.38 -23.93 3.56
N TYR A 101 -47.18 -23.83 2.49
CA TYR A 101 -47.88 -24.99 1.94
C TYR A 101 -46.87 -25.93 1.23
N PRO A 102 -46.87 -27.25 1.50
CA PRO A 102 -45.90 -28.16 0.91
C PRO A 102 -46.05 -28.24 -0.61
N HIS A 103 -44.93 -28.18 -1.35
CA HIS A 103 -44.84 -28.34 -2.81
C HIS A 103 -45.61 -27.31 -3.67
N VAL A 104 -46.16 -26.26 -3.06
CA VAL A 104 -46.87 -25.16 -3.73
C VAL A 104 -46.22 -23.82 -3.35
N ILE A 105 -45.75 -23.08 -4.35
CA ILE A 105 -45.11 -21.79 -4.18
C ILE A 105 -46.04 -20.70 -4.73
N GLN A 106 -46.41 -19.75 -3.88
CA GLN A 106 -47.11 -18.56 -4.33
C GLN A 106 -46.09 -17.47 -4.72
N ASP A 107 -46.09 -17.06 -5.99
CA ASP A 107 -45.33 -15.89 -6.48
C ASP A 107 -46.29 -14.86 -7.09
N LYS A 108 -46.41 -13.70 -6.44
CA LYS A 108 -47.37 -12.63 -6.80
C LYS A 108 -48.81 -13.16 -6.95
N SER A 109 -49.34 -13.11 -8.17
CA SER A 109 -50.68 -13.55 -8.57
C SER A 109 -50.71 -14.98 -9.13
N THR A 110 -49.59 -15.71 -9.05
CA THR A 110 -49.43 -17.06 -9.59
C THR A 110 -49.22 -18.08 -8.48
N LEU A 111 -49.87 -19.23 -8.63
CA LEU A 111 -49.68 -20.39 -7.76
C LEU A 111 -48.94 -21.48 -8.55
N HIS A 112 -47.69 -21.74 -8.17
CA HIS A 112 -46.82 -22.74 -8.80
C HIS A 112 -46.83 -24.05 -8.03
N PHE A 113 -46.99 -25.16 -8.73
CA PHE A 113 -46.91 -26.51 -8.19
C PHE A 113 -45.65 -27.16 -8.75
N LEU A 114 -44.70 -27.50 -7.86
CA LEU A 114 -43.45 -28.15 -8.25
C LEU A 114 -43.69 -29.58 -8.74
N THR A 115 -44.66 -30.26 -8.12
CA THR A 115 -45.13 -31.59 -8.50
C THR A 115 -46.62 -31.65 -8.20
N THR A 116 -47.43 -31.95 -9.21
CA THR A 116 -48.88 -32.13 -9.00
C THR A 116 -49.18 -33.51 -8.40
N GLU A 117 -49.82 -33.51 -7.24
CA GLU A 117 -50.28 -34.70 -6.54
C GLU A 117 -51.81 -34.80 -6.59
N MET A 118 -52.35 -36.01 -6.39
CA MET A 118 -53.80 -36.23 -6.32
C MET A 118 -54.46 -35.36 -5.22
N ASN A 119 -53.74 -35.09 -4.13
CA ASN A 119 -54.20 -34.22 -3.04
C ASN A 119 -54.32 -32.74 -3.43
N ASN A 120 -53.72 -32.32 -4.56
CA ASN A 120 -53.87 -30.96 -5.06
C ASN A 120 -55.17 -30.76 -5.84
N ALA A 121 -55.96 -31.80 -6.09
CA ALA A 121 -57.27 -31.66 -6.75
C ALA A 121 -58.26 -30.91 -5.86
N GLY A 122 -58.94 -29.90 -6.43
CA GLY A 122 -59.86 -29.05 -5.67
C GLY A 122 -60.23 -27.76 -6.39
N SER A 123 -61.05 -26.93 -5.74
CA SER A 123 -61.37 -25.59 -6.22
C SER A 123 -60.42 -24.56 -5.60
N TYR A 124 -59.67 -23.87 -6.44
CA TYR A 124 -58.79 -22.78 -6.07
C TYR A 124 -59.48 -21.44 -6.32
N ILE A 125 -59.51 -20.59 -5.31
CA ILE A 125 -60.15 -19.27 -5.37
C ILE A 125 -59.09 -18.21 -5.11
N CYS A 126 -58.97 -17.25 -6.02
CA CYS A 126 -58.07 -16.13 -5.86
C CYS A 126 -58.84 -14.81 -5.73
N ARG A 127 -58.37 -13.92 -4.85
CA ARG A 127 -58.96 -12.59 -4.59
C ARG A 127 -57.87 -11.53 -4.44
N PRO A 128 -58.11 -10.28 -4.83
CA PRO A 128 -57.16 -9.20 -4.54
C PRO A 128 -57.10 -8.94 -3.02
N ARG A 129 -55.92 -8.60 -2.48
CA ARG A 129 -55.79 -8.12 -1.09
C ARG A 129 -56.37 -6.71 -1.00
N ILE A 130 -57.54 -6.60 -0.40
CA ILE A 130 -58.37 -5.38 -0.41
C ILE A 130 -57.75 -4.25 0.45
N ARG A 131 -57.80 -3.00 -0.06
CA ARG A 131 -57.68 -1.74 0.72
C ARG A 131 -58.99 -0.93 0.83
N SER A 132 -60.06 -1.29 0.12
CA SER A 132 -61.36 -0.57 0.10
C SER A 132 -62.58 -1.52 0.12
N PRO A 133 -63.62 -1.25 0.93
CA PRO A 133 -64.77 -2.15 1.10
C PRO A 133 -65.65 -2.39 -0.16
N GLN A 134 -65.46 -1.64 -1.26
CA GLN A 134 -66.22 -1.85 -2.50
C GLN A 134 -65.67 -2.95 -3.42
N ASP A 135 -64.45 -3.44 -3.18
CA ASP A 135 -63.81 -4.50 -3.98
C ASP A 135 -64.04 -5.92 -3.42
N GLU A 136 -64.88 -6.07 -2.38
CA GLU A 136 -65.15 -7.36 -1.69
C GLU A 136 -65.75 -8.45 -2.57
N ALA A 137 -66.33 -8.10 -3.72
CA ALA A 137 -67.03 -9.05 -4.61
C ALA A 137 -66.17 -9.62 -5.75
N CYS A 138 -64.90 -9.19 -5.91
CA CYS A 138 -64.05 -9.60 -7.03
C CYS A 138 -63.21 -10.85 -6.67
N CYS A 139 -63.55 -12.01 -7.22
CA CYS A 139 -62.81 -13.26 -7.02
C CYS A 139 -62.95 -14.17 -8.24
N VAL A 140 -61.92 -14.98 -8.50
CA VAL A 140 -61.89 -15.94 -9.61
C VAL A 140 -61.82 -17.34 -9.01
N LYS A 141 -62.70 -18.24 -9.48
CA LYS A 141 -62.74 -19.64 -9.07
C LYS A 141 -62.24 -20.52 -10.21
N MET A 142 -61.18 -21.27 -9.94
CA MET A 142 -60.60 -22.28 -10.82
C MET A 142 -60.81 -23.65 -10.21
N ILE A 143 -61.15 -24.64 -11.03
CA ILE A 143 -61.24 -26.04 -10.60
C ILE A 143 -60.04 -26.76 -11.19
N LEU A 144 -59.21 -27.35 -10.33
CA LEU A 144 -58.09 -28.18 -10.73
C LEU A 144 -58.47 -29.64 -10.51
N GLU A 145 -58.46 -30.41 -11.58
CA GLU A 145 -58.57 -31.86 -11.55
C GLU A 145 -57.21 -32.47 -11.89
N VAL A 146 -56.75 -33.38 -11.03
CA VAL A 146 -55.49 -34.10 -11.25
C VAL A 146 -55.83 -35.50 -11.73
N LYS A 147 -55.47 -35.82 -12.96
CA LYS A 147 -55.68 -37.16 -13.51
C LYS A 147 -54.54 -38.08 -13.06
N PRO A 148 -54.85 -39.31 -12.62
CA PRO A 148 -53.83 -40.28 -12.26
C PRO A 148 -53.00 -40.63 -13.50
N LYS A 149 -51.73 -40.95 -13.26
CA LYS A 149 -50.82 -41.45 -14.29
C LYS A 149 -51.24 -42.89 -14.66
N THR A 150 -52.27 -43.05 -15.49
CA THR A 150 -52.65 -44.36 -16.03
C THR A 150 -51.50 -44.90 -16.89
N ASN A 151 -51.34 -46.24 -16.91
CA ASN A 151 -50.31 -47.00 -17.63
C ASN A 151 -50.40 -46.89 -19.18
N MET A 152 -50.42 -45.66 -19.69
CA MET A 152 -50.06 -45.32 -21.07
C MET A 152 -48.68 -44.68 -20.99
N SER A 153 -47.73 -45.13 -21.80
CA SER A 153 -46.39 -44.58 -21.85
C SER A 153 -46.43 -43.06 -22.10
N CYS A 154 -46.36 -42.27 -21.02
CA CYS A 154 -46.14 -40.83 -21.07
C CYS A 154 -44.67 -40.55 -21.39
N GLY A 155 -44.24 -40.96 -22.58
CA GLY A 155 -43.12 -40.31 -23.25
C GLY A 155 -43.68 -39.15 -24.05
N SER A 156 -44.06 -38.04 -23.40
CA SER A 156 -44.05 -36.78 -24.15
C SER A 156 -42.60 -36.56 -24.55
N SER A 157 -42.29 -36.63 -25.84
CA SER A 157 -40.92 -36.46 -26.35
C SER A 157 -40.35 -35.08 -26.06
N ILE A 158 -41.23 -34.11 -25.77
CA ILE A 158 -40.90 -32.71 -25.51
C ILE A 158 -40.71 -32.49 -24.01
N SER A 159 -39.53 -31.97 -23.67
CA SER A 159 -39.15 -31.60 -22.31
C SER A 159 -39.92 -30.37 -21.81
N HIS A 160 -40.26 -30.38 -20.51
CA HIS A 160 -40.76 -29.20 -19.81
C HIS A 160 -39.68 -28.12 -19.68
N GLU A 161 -38.40 -28.49 -19.72
CA GLU A 161 -37.29 -27.54 -19.84
C GLU A 161 -36.81 -27.46 -21.29
N GLN A 162 -36.84 -26.27 -21.89
CA GLN A 162 -36.44 -26.03 -23.27
C GLN A 162 -35.32 -24.99 -23.32
N LEU A 163 -34.32 -25.26 -24.16
CA LEU A 163 -33.15 -24.41 -24.33
C LEU A 163 -33.23 -23.70 -25.68
N LEU A 164 -33.21 -22.37 -25.68
CA LEU A 164 -33.17 -21.57 -26.89
C LEU A 164 -31.80 -20.92 -27.06
N LEU A 165 -31.24 -21.01 -28.26
CA LEU A 165 -29.94 -20.43 -28.58
C LEU A 165 -30.10 -18.95 -28.95
N LEU A 166 -29.36 -18.06 -28.27
CA LEU A 166 -29.38 -16.63 -28.53
C LEU A 166 -28.93 -16.28 -29.96
N GLY A 167 -29.65 -15.36 -30.61
CA GLY A 167 -29.36 -14.88 -31.98
C GLY A 167 -29.68 -15.88 -33.08
N SER A 168 -30.40 -16.96 -32.78
CA SER A 168 -30.88 -17.93 -33.78
C SER A 168 -32.40 -18.05 -33.74
N LEU A 169 -32.95 -18.65 -34.81
CA LEU A 169 -34.34 -19.12 -34.87
C LEU A 169 -34.56 -20.18 -33.78
N GLY A 170 -35.68 -20.08 -33.07
CA GLY A 170 -36.04 -21.00 -32.01
C GLY A 170 -37.53 -21.28 -31.97
N SER A 171 -37.90 -22.45 -31.47
CA SER A 171 -39.30 -22.86 -31.39
C SER A 171 -39.61 -23.36 -29.98
N ILE A 172 -40.69 -22.86 -29.37
CA ILE A 172 -41.14 -23.29 -28.04
C ILE A 172 -42.33 -24.23 -28.21
N TYR A 173 -42.19 -25.45 -27.74
CA TYR A 173 -43.21 -26.49 -27.87
C TYR A 173 -44.03 -26.64 -26.60
N CYS A 174 -45.32 -26.88 -26.73
CA CYS A 174 -46.19 -27.21 -25.61
C CYS A 174 -46.04 -28.70 -25.24
N PRO A 175 -45.66 -29.04 -24.00
CA PRO A 175 -45.60 -30.42 -23.53
C PRO A 175 -46.97 -31.07 -23.61
N GLY A 176 -47.02 -32.34 -24.03
CA GLY A 176 -48.28 -33.08 -24.17
C GLY A 176 -48.96 -32.97 -25.54
N LEU A 177 -48.53 -32.04 -26.41
CA LEU A 177 -48.90 -32.02 -27.83
C LEU A 177 -47.80 -32.66 -28.68
N SER A 178 -48.16 -33.60 -29.56
CA SER A 178 -47.19 -34.23 -30.47
C SER A 178 -46.76 -33.23 -31.55
N PRO A 179 -45.46 -33.18 -31.93
CA PRO A 179 -44.99 -32.35 -33.04
C PRO A 179 -45.42 -32.88 -34.42
N GLN A 180 -45.97 -34.10 -34.50
CA GLN A 180 -46.14 -34.85 -35.75
C GLN A 180 -47.58 -35.34 -35.93
N SER A 181 -48.56 -34.44 -35.92
CA SER A 181 -49.92 -34.76 -36.34
C SER A 181 -50.32 -33.86 -37.51
N ASP A 182 -50.42 -34.45 -38.71
CA ASP A 182 -50.94 -33.87 -39.97
C ASP A 182 -52.44 -33.50 -39.91
N THR A 183 -52.98 -33.34 -38.71
CA THR A 183 -54.36 -32.93 -38.46
C THR A 183 -54.30 -31.63 -37.67
N GLN A 184 -55.02 -30.61 -38.18
CA GLN A 184 -55.19 -29.26 -37.64
C GLN A 184 -54.78 -29.15 -36.17
N SER A 185 -53.59 -28.58 -35.91
CA SER A 185 -53.08 -28.43 -34.55
C SER A 185 -54.11 -27.68 -33.71
N PRO A 186 -54.41 -28.15 -32.48
CA PRO A 186 -55.39 -27.49 -31.64
C PRO A 186 -54.92 -26.05 -31.38
N GLU A 187 -55.85 -25.11 -31.36
CA GLU A 187 -55.55 -23.72 -31.01
C GLU A 187 -55.00 -23.69 -29.57
N VAL A 188 -53.78 -23.15 -29.42
CA VAL A 188 -53.09 -23.09 -28.13
C VAL A 188 -53.07 -21.66 -27.63
N THR A 189 -53.47 -21.45 -26.37
CA THR A 189 -53.37 -20.15 -25.72
C THR A 189 -52.09 -20.10 -24.90
N TRP A 190 -51.19 -19.17 -25.23
CA TRP A 190 -49.89 -19.05 -24.58
C TRP A 190 -49.80 -17.89 -23.59
N TYR A 191 -49.07 -18.11 -22.51
CA TYR A 191 -48.74 -17.12 -21.50
C TYR A 191 -47.23 -17.09 -21.27
N GLN A 192 -46.63 -15.91 -21.16
CA GLN A 192 -45.24 -15.73 -20.73
C GLN A 192 -45.22 -15.00 -19.40
N ASN A 193 -44.68 -15.63 -18.35
CA ASN A 193 -44.62 -15.09 -16.99
C ASN A 193 -45.98 -14.56 -16.50
N GLY A 194 -47.08 -15.25 -16.86
CA GLY A 194 -48.46 -14.89 -16.51
C GLY A 194 -49.15 -13.89 -17.44
N LYS A 195 -48.46 -13.34 -18.45
CA LYS A 195 -49.07 -12.43 -19.43
C LYS A 195 -49.49 -13.18 -20.69
N LEU A 196 -50.73 -12.96 -21.14
CA LEU A 196 -51.28 -13.55 -22.38
C LEU A 196 -50.51 -13.09 -23.63
N LEU A 197 -50.16 -14.04 -24.50
CA LEU A 197 -49.55 -13.80 -25.81
C LEU A 197 -50.62 -13.92 -26.91
N SER A 198 -51.46 -12.89 -27.07
CA SER A 198 -52.64 -12.91 -27.95
C SER A 198 -52.36 -13.25 -29.43
N GLU A 199 -51.15 -12.94 -29.91
CA GLU A 199 -50.71 -13.15 -31.30
C GLU A 199 -50.19 -14.57 -31.56
N LYS A 200 -49.80 -15.31 -30.51
CA LYS A 200 -49.21 -16.65 -30.64
C LYS A 200 -50.26 -17.71 -30.29
N ARG A 201 -50.87 -18.29 -31.33
CA ARG A 201 -51.93 -19.32 -31.21
C ARG A 201 -51.53 -20.71 -31.69
N SER A 202 -50.34 -20.83 -32.26
CA SER A 202 -49.79 -22.07 -32.80
C SER A 202 -48.98 -22.84 -31.77
N ASN A 203 -48.81 -24.14 -32.02
CA ASN A 203 -47.78 -24.95 -31.39
C ASN A 203 -46.90 -25.54 -32.50
N PRO A 204 -45.60 -25.25 -32.54
CA PRO A 204 -44.83 -24.42 -31.60
C PRO A 204 -45.09 -22.90 -31.72
N ILE A 205 -44.60 -22.13 -30.75
CA ILE A 205 -44.31 -20.71 -30.93
C ILE A 205 -43.01 -20.59 -31.71
N GLU A 206 -43.06 -20.05 -32.92
CA GLU A 206 -41.85 -19.65 -33.65
C GLU A 206 -41.33 -18.30 -33.14
N VAL A 207 -40.04 -18.26 -32.83
CA VAL A 207 -39.27 -17.09 -32.39
C VAL A 207 -38.19 -16.83 -33.44
N ASP A 208 -38.33 -15.72 -34.16
CA ASP A 208 -37.45 -15.38 -35.29
C ASP A 208 -35.98 -15.19 -34.84
N GLU A 209 -35.77 -14.30 -33.87
CA GLU A 209 -34.47 -14.06 -33.26
C GLU A 209 -34.59 -14.11 -31.74
N VAL A 210 -33.93 -15.10 -31.13
CA VAL A 210 -33.99 -15.30 -29.68
C VAL A 210 -33.06 -14.31 -28.96
N PHE A 211 -33.66 -13.41 -28.20
CA PHE A 211 -33.01 -12.56 -27.20
C PHE A 211 -33.17 -13.05 -25.75
N ASP A 212 -32.43 -12.47 -24.82
CA ASP A 212 -32.41 -12.78 -23.39
C ASP A 212 -33.79 -12.61 -22.71
N TYR A 213 -34.60 -11.64 -23.14
CA TYR A 213 -35.95 -11.44 -22.60
C TYR A 213 -36.96 -12.55 -22.97
N HIS A 214 -36.62 -13.45 -23.89
CA HIS A 214 -37.43 -14.66 -24.13
C HIS A 214 -37.20 -15.73 -23.05
N GLN A 215 -36.21 -15.57 -22.17
CA GLN A 215 -36.08 -16.45 -21.02
C GLN A 215 -37.26 -16.26 -20.06
N GLY A 216 -37.83 -17.36 -19.57
CA GLY A 216 -38.91 -17.30 -18.60
C GLY A 216 -39.76 -18.56 -18.53
N THR A 217 -40.87 -18.43 -17.82
CA THR A 217 -41.85 -19.51 -17.67
C THR A 217 -42.98 -19.28 -18.65
N TYR A 218 -43.14 -20.21 -19.58
CA TYR A 218 -44.22 -20.25 -20.55
C TYR A 218 -45.28 -21.23 -20.08
N VAL A 219 -46.55 -20.91 -20.35
CA VAL A 219 -47.68 -21.79 -20.06
C VAL A 219 -48.55 -21.86 -21.28
N CYS A 220 -48.92 -23.08 -21.69
CA CYS A 220 -49.80 -23.34 -22.81
C CYS A 220 -51.09 -24.00 -22.33
N ASP A 221 -52.22 -23.42 -22.73
CA ASP A 221 -53.55 -23.97 -22.52
C ASP A 221 -54.07 -24.49 -23.87
N TYR A 222 -54.48 -25.76 -23.91
CA TYR A 222 -55.09 -26.37 -25.10
C TYR A 222 -56.28 -27.25 -24.70
N THR A 223 -57.26 -27.37 -25.60
CA THR A 223 -58.43 -28.20 -25.33
C THR A 223 -58.22 -29.64 -25.80
N GLN A 224 -58.48 -30.61 -24.93
CA GLN A 224 -58.47 -32.03 -25.25
C GLN A 224 -59.86 -32.62 -24.97
N SER A 225 -60.38 -33.37 -25.93
CA SER A 225 -61.62 -34.13 -25.78
C SER A 225 -61.31 -35.52 -25.22
N ASP A 226 -62.06 -35.92 -24.18
CA ASP A 226 -62.02 -37.26 -23.60
C ASP A 226 -63.47 -37.68 -23.35
N ASN A 227 -63.91 -38.75 -24.02
CA ASN A 227 -65.22 -39.40 -23.84
C ASN A 227 -66.40 -38.42 -23.60
N SER A 228 -66.64 -37.51 -24.55
CA SER A 228 -67.70 -36.48 -24.58
C SER A 228 -67.56 -35.23 -23.69
N SER A 229 -66.48 -35.10 -22.91
CA SER A 229 -66.16 -33.88 -22.15
C SER A 229 -64.95 -33.14 -22.76
N LEU A 230 -65.06 -31.82 -22.93
CA LEU A 230 -63.99 -30.93 -23.37
C LEU A 230 -63.23 -30.39 -22.15
N TRP A 231 -61.94 -30.69 -22.06
CA TRP A 231 -61.08 -30.29 -20.95
C TRP A 231 -60.03 -29.29 -21.41
N THR A 232 -59.76 -28.25 -20.61
CA THR A 232 -58.56 -27.42 -20.81
C THR A 232 -57.38 -28.07 -20.11
N VAL A 233 -56.41 -28.54 -20.90
CA VAL A 233 -55.14 -29.03 -20.38
C VAL A 233 -54.17 -27.86 -20.36
N ARG A 234 -53.45 -27.72 -19.25
CA ARG A 234 -52.44 -26.69 -19.07
C ARG A 234 -51.09 -27.35 -18.79
N ALA A 235 -50.07 -26.95 -19.54
CA ALA A 235 -48.69 -27.40 -19.34
C ALA A 235 -47.75 -26.21 -19.16
N VAL A 236 -46.71 -26.42 -18.35
CA VAL A 236 -45.68 -25.41 -18.05
C VAL A 236 -44.39 -25.77 -18.77
N VAL A 237 -43.75 -24.76 -19.36
CA VAL A 237 -42.45 -24.85 -20.04
C VAL A 237 -41.51 -23.83 -19.44
N GLN A 238 -40.37 -24.28 -18.95
CA GLN A 238 -39.29 -23.42 -18.51
C GLN A 238 -38.30 -23.23 -19.65
N VAL A 239 -38.27 -22.01 -20.20
CA VAL A 239 -37.39 -21.65 -21.31
C VAL A 239 -36.15 -20.97 -20.77
N LYS A 240 -34.97 -21.51 -21.06
CA LYS A 240 -33.67 -20.90 -20.74
C LYS A 240 -32.97 -20.49 -22.03
N THR A 241 -32.48 -19.25 -22.06
CA THR A 241 -31.66 -18.80 -23.18
C THR A 241 -30.21 -19.16 -22.95
N ILE A 242 -29.60 -19.83 -23.92
CA ILE A 242 -28.23 -20.31 -23.86
C ILE A 242 -27.40 -19.71 -24.99
N VAL A 243 -26.09 -19.76 -24.85
CA VAL A 243 -25.16 -19.49 -25.94
C VAL A 243 -24.71 -20.79 -26.58
N LYS A 244 -24.05 -20.70 -27.73
CA LYS A 244 -23.49 -21.87 -28.41
C LYS A 244 -22.41 -22.50 -27.54
N ASN A 245 -22.38 -23.84 -27.50
CA ASN A 245 -21.32 -24.57 -26.82
C ASN A 245 -19.94 -24.12 -27.31
N THR A 246 -19.00 -24.03 -26.38
CA THR A 246 -17.61 -23.71 -26.70
C THR A 246 -16.98 -24.81 -27.55
N ASN A 247 -16.17 -24.41 -28.53
CA ASN A 247 -15.29 -25.29 -29.28
C ASN A 247 -13.83 -25.18 -28.79
N LEU A 248 -13.62 -24.47 -27.68
CA LEU A 248 -12.30 -24.18 -27.12
C LEU A 248 -12.10 -25.01 -25.85
N LYS A 249 -10.86 -25.49 -25.69
CA LYS A 249 -10.35 -26.03 -24.43
C LYS A 249 -10.29 -24.93 -23.35
N PRO A 250 -10.21 -25.26 -22.04
CA PRO A 250 -10.16 -24.25 -21.00
C PRO A 250 -8.86 -23.45 -21.05
N ASP A 251 -8.93 -22.19 -20.62
CA ASP A 251 -7.79 -21.28 -20.52
C ASP A 251 -7.34 -21.15 -19.07
N ILE A 252 -6.07 -21.40 -18.77
CA ILE A 252 -5.50 -21.13 -17.45
C ILE A 252 -5.08 -19.66 -17.41
N LEU A 253 -5.77 -18.87 -16.58
CA LEU A 253 -5.51 -17.44 -16.39
C LEU A 253 -4.41 -17.18 -15.34
N ASP A 254 -4.30 -18.09 -14.38
CA ASP A 254 -3.28 -18.05 -13.34
C ASP A 254 -2.94 -19.50 -12.98
N PRO A 255 -1.67 -19.90 -12.90
CA PRO A 255 -0.46 -19.09 -13.09
C PRO A 255 -0.21 -18.67 -14.55
N ILE A 256 0.40 -17.49 -14.75
CA ILE A 256 0.85 -17.01 -16.08
C ILE A 256 2.33 -17.33 -16.32
N LYS A 257 3.14 -17.25 -15.25
CA LYS A 257 4.58 -17.45 -15.31
C LYS A 257 4.94 -18.88 -14.95
N ASP A 258 5.96 -19.40 -15.63
CA ASP A 258 6.50 -20.74 -15.36
C ASP A 258 7.33 -20.79 -14.07
N THR A 259 7.70 -19.64 -13.51
CA THR A 259 8.52 -19.56 -12.30
C THR A 259 7.95 -18.57 -11.30
N LEU A 260 8.06 -18.92 -10.02
CA LEU A 260 7.62 -18.10 -8.89
C LEU A 260 8.73 -17.98 -7.86
N GLU A 261 9.09 -16.75 -7.50
CA GLU A 261 10.09 -16.48 -6.46
C GLU A 261 9.49 -16.63 -5.06
N VAL A 262 10.15 -17.41 -4.20
CA VAL A 262 9.66 -17.79 -2.88
C VAL A 262 10.76 -17.73 -1.82
N GLU A 263 10.36 -17.53 -0.57
CA GLU A 263 11.25 -17.54 0.59
C GLU A 263 11.10 -18.89 1.32
N LEU A 264 12.22 -19.54 1.63
CA LEU A 264 12.24 -20.83 2.34
C LEU A 264 11.62 -20.70 3.75
N GLY A 265 10.92 -21.74 4.19
CA GLY A 265 10.30 -21.82 5.52
C GLY A 265 9.03 -20.97 5.71
N LYS A 266 8.60 -20.20 4.70
CA LYS A 266 7.34 -19.44 4.76
C LYS A 266 6.18 -20.23 4.14
N PRO A 267 4.92 -20.04 4.59
CA PRO A 267 3.76 -20.61 3.94
C PRO A 267 3.55 -20.01 2.55
N LEU A 268 3.06 -20.82 1.61
CA LEU A 268 2.79 -20.41 0.23
C LEU A 268 1.46 -20.97 -0.26
N THR A 269 0.66 -20.12 -0.90
CA THR A 269 -0.58 -20.54 -1.57
C THR A 269 -0.38 -20.41 -3.08
N LEU A 270 -0.52 -21.51 -3.80
CA LEU A 270 -0.51 -21.51 -5.26
C LEU A 270 -1.96 -21.51 -5.75
N ASN A 271 -2.27 -20.54 -6.61
CA ASN A 271 -3.57 -20.38 -7.21
C ASN A 271 -3.59 -21.00 -8.59
N CYS A 272 -4.63 -21.75 -8.90
CA CYS A 272 -4.98 -22.05 -10.28
C CYS A 272 -6.35 -21.49 -10.60
N THR A 273 -6.40 -20.58 -11.57
CA THR A 273 -7.63 -19.96 -12.04
C THR A 273 -7.80 -20.33 -13.50
N ALA A 274 -8.88 -21.02 -13.83
CA ALA A 274 -9.17 -21.43 -15.20
C ALA A 274 -10.53 -20.89 -15.66
N ARG A 275 -10.59 -20.47 -16.92
CA ARG A 275 -11.80 -20.04 -17.60
C ARG A 275 -12.30 -21.16 -18.49
N PHE A 276 -13.58 -21.46 -18.37
CA PHE A 276 -14.30 -22.43 -19.17
C PHE A 276 -15.35 -21.71 -20.01
N GLY A 277 -15.41 -22.03 -21.30
CA GLY A 277 -16.53 -21.57 -22.12
C GLY A 277 -17.82 -22.32 -21.77
N PHE A 278 -18.96 -21.74 -22.15
CA PHE A 278 -20.27 -22.34 -21.92
C PHE A 278 -20.39 -23.74 -22.55
N GLU A 279 -20.93 -24.68 -21.77
CA GLU A 279 -21.27 -26.03 -22.21
C GLU A 279 -22.60 -26.42 -21.54
N ILE A 280 -23.54 -26.98 -22.30
CA ILE A 280 -24.84 -27.42 -21.77
C ILE A 280 -24.66 -28.45 -20.63
N ASN A 281 -23.77 -29.43 -20.83
CA ASN A 281 -23.44 -30.44 -19.83
C ASN A 281 -22.12 -30.09 -19.13
N PHE A 282 -22.13 -28.99 -18.38
CA PHE A 282 -20.93 -28.45 -17.76
C PHE A 282 -20.37 -29.37 -16.66
N LYS A 283 -19.19 -29.97 -16.92
CA LYS A 283 -18.45 -30.82 -15.96
C LYS A 283 -16.96 -30.42 -15.95
N PRO A 284 -16.62 -29.24 -15.41
CA PRO A 284 -15.24 -28.75 -15.38
C PRO A 284 -14.39 -29.58 -14.42
N VAL A 285 -13.14 -29.82 -14.79
CA VAL A 285 -12.17 -30.47 -13.91
C VAL A 285 -10.97 -29.55 -13.74
N ILE A 286 -10.68 -29.15 -12.51
CA ILE A 286 -9.42 -28.49 -12.13
C ILE A 286 -8.74 -29.33 -11.07
N ARG A 287 -7.47 -29.68 -11.31
CA ARG A 287 -6.64 -30.49 -10.43
C ARG A 287 -5.23 -29.91 -10.33
N TRP A 288 -4.59 -30.19 -9.20
CA TRP A 288 -3.18 -29.90 -8.99
C TRP A 288 -2.38 -31.19 -8.99
N TYR A 289 -1.30 -31.21 -9.75
CA TYR A 289 -0.31 -32.28 -9.74
C TYR A 289 1.02 -31.76 -9.28
N VAL A 290 1.77 -32.58 -8.55
CA VAL A 290 3.18 -32.33 -8.24
C VAL A 290 3.99 -33.35 -8.99
N LYS A 291 4.99 -32.87 -9.74
CA LYS A 291 5.95 -33.69 -10.47
C LYS A 291 7.33 -33.53 -9.84
N ASP A 292 7.90 -34.64 -9.40
CA ASP A 292 9.24 -34.75 -8.83
C ASP A 292 10.05 -35.75 -9.66
N SER A 293 10.94 -35.23 -10.52
CA SER A 293 11.64 -36.01 -11.54
C SER A 293 10.65 -36.87 -12.39
N ASP A 294 10.61 -38.19 -12.17
CA ASP A 294 9.76 -39.14 -12.89
C ASP A 294 8.44 -39.47 -12.16
N GLN A 295 8.31 -39.11 -10.88
CA GLN A 295 7.09 -39.34 -10.11
C GLN A 295 6.12 -38.17 -10.25
N GLN A 296 4.84 -38.47 -10.46
CA GLN A 296 3.76 -37.49 -10.50
C GLN A 296 2.57 -37.99 -9.70
N TRP A 297 2.04 -37.14 -8.80
CA TRP A 297 0.85 -37.47 -8.00
C TRP A 297 -0.10 -36.28 -7.93
N GLU A 298 -1.38 -36.58 -7.72
CA GLU A 298 -2.43 -35.58 -7.53
C GLU A 298 -2.39 -35.04 -6.09
N VAL A 299 -2.54 -33.73 -5.92
CA VAL A 299 -2.63 -33.11 -4.61
C VAL A 299 -4.10 -32.99 -4.21
N PRO A 300 -4.51 -33.57 -3.07
CA PRO A 300 -5.83 -33.35 -2.52
C PRO A 300 -6.02 -31.85 -2.24
N THR A 301 -6.99 -31.25 -2.90
CA THR A 301 -7.30 -29.83 -2.76
C THR A 301 -8.78 -29.66 -2.51
N PRO A 302 -9.20 -28.62 -1.78
CA PRO A 302 -10.62 -28.31 -1.60
C PRO A 302 -11.31 -28.09 -2.95
N GLU A 303 -12.63 -28.21 -2.97
CA GLU A 303 -13.43 -27.95 -4.18
C GLU A 303 -13.15 -26.54 -4.72
N GLY A 304 -13.17 -26.42 -6.06
CA GLY A 304 -12.95 -25.16 -6.74
C GLY A 304 -14.08 -24.18 -6.43
N ARG A 305 -13.73 -22.90 -6.28
CA ARG A 305 -14.70 -21.82 -6.09
C ARG A 305 -14.95 -21.12 -7.42
N SER A 306 -16.22 -21.02 -7.82
CA SER A 306 -16.62 -20.15 -8.93
C SER A 306 -16.45 -18.69 -8.52
N ILE A 307 -15.67 -17.93 -9.28
CA ILE A 307 -15.41 -16.49 -9.05
C ILE A 307 -16.38 -15.66 -9.87
N LYS A 308 -16.62 -16.08 -11.11
CA LYS A 308 -17.41 -15.35 -12.07
C LYS A 308 -18.12 -16.35 -12.96
N SER A 309 -19.44 -16.24 -13.04
CA SER A 309 -20.28 -16.99 -13.97
C SER A 309 -21.01 -15.98 -14.84
N THR A 310 -20.83 -16.10 -16.16
CA THR A 310 -21.58 -15.34 -17.17
C THR A 310 -22.29 -16.30 -18.10
N LEU A 311 -23.16 -15.78 -18.98
CA LEU A 311 -23.78 -16.59 -20.03
C LEU A 311 -22.76 -17.25 -20.97
N LYS A 312 -21.56 -16.66 -21.13
CA LYS A 312 -20.54 -17.13 -22.09
C LYS A 312 -19.48 -18.00 -21.46
N ASP A 313 -19.10 -17.72 -20.22
CA ASP A 313 -17.95 -18.33 -19.58
C ASP A 313 -18.10 -18.40 -18.05
N GLU A 314 -17.45 -19.40 -17.48
CA GLU A 314 -17.30 -19.56 -16.03
C GLU A 314 -15.82 -19.60 -15.65
N VAL A 315 -15.47 -18.82 -14.63
CA VAL A 315 -14.10 -18.75 -14.10
C VAL A 315 -14.06 -19.38 -12.72
N ILE A 316 -13.29 -20.46 -12.60
CA ILE A 316 -13.19 -21.27 -11.40
C ILE A 316 -11.76 -21.19 -10.87
N LYS A 317 -11.62 -21.00 -9.56
CA LYS A 317 -10.33 -20.96 -8.86
C LYS A 317 -10.19 -22.11 -7.89
N ARG A 318 -9.05 -22.80 -7.95
CA ARG A 318 -8.66 -23.87 -7.04
C ARG A 318 -7.25 -23.64 -6.53
N VAL A 319 -7.06 -23.76 -5.22
CA VAL A 319 -5.79 -23.42 -4.56
C VAL A 319 -5.15 -24.64 -3.93
N VAL A 320 -3.82 -24.67 -3.93
CA VAL A 320 -3.03 -25.60 -3.10
C VAL A 320 -2.23 -24.79 -2.09
N PHE A 321 -2.26 -25.26 -0.83
CA PHE A 321 -1.61 -24.60 0.28
C PHE A 321 -0.40 -25.42 0.75
N LEU A 322 0.77 -24.80 0.73
CA LEU A 322 2.00 -25.31 1.30
C LEU A 322 2.20 -24.65 2.67
N LYS A 323 2.22 -25.46 3.74
CA LYS A 323 2.41 -24.98 5.11
C LYS A 323 3.75 -24.26 5.28
N GLU A 324 4.78 -24.82 4.68
CA GLU A 324 6.13 -24.25 4.62
C GLU A 324 6.78 -24.65 3.30
N VAL A 325 7.51 -23.73 2.68
CA VAL A 325 8.28 -24.02 1.47
C VAL A 325 9.59 -24.69 1.85
N THR A 326 9.79 -25.93 1.41
CA THR A 326 11.00 -26.72 1.66
C THR A 326 11.96 -26.71 0.48
N GLN A 327 13.22 -27.14 0.70
CA GLN A 327 14.21 -27.30 -0.37
C GLN A 327 13.78 -28.34 -1.42
N SER A 328 13.01 -29.36 -1.02
CA SER A 328 12.41 -30.31 -1.96
C SER A 328 11.43 -29.64 -2.91
N ASP A 329 10.65 -28.66 -2.44
CA ASP A 329 9.62 -28.01 -3.26
C ASP A 329 10.19 -27.11 -4.36
N LEU A 330 11.43 -26.61 -4.19
CA LEU A 330 12.16 -25.90 -5.24
C LEU A 330 12.57 -26.80 -6.42
N ARG A 331 12.76 -28.10 -6.17
CA ARG A 331 13.12 -29.09 -7.20
C ARG A 331 11.90 -29.64 -7.94
N ARG A 332 10.73 -29.54 -7.31
CA ARG A 332 9.45 -30.03 -7.83
C ARG A 332 8.82 -29.03 -8.80
N LYS A 333 7.98 -29.55 -9.70
CA LYS A 333 7.10 -28.76 -10.57
C LYS A 333 5.65 -28.92 -10.14
N PHE A 334 4.99 -27.80 -9.89
CA PHE A 334 3.57 -27.75 -9.56
C PHE A 334 2.77 -27.51 -10.84
N ILE A 335 1.90 -28.44 -11.21
CA ILE A 335 1.17 -28.41 -12.48
C ILE A 335 -0.30 -28.19 -12.18
N CYS A 336 -0.85 -27.08 -12.64
CA CYS A 336 -2.30 -26.95 -12.72
C CYS A 336 -2.80 -27.63 -13.99
N PHE A 337 -3.81 -28.46 -13.84
CA PHE A 337 -4.52 -29.14 -14.91
C PHE A 337 -5.96 -28.67 -14.95
N ALA A 338 -6.42 -28.22 -16.11
CA ALA A 338 -7.81 -27.86 -16.37
C ALA A 338 -8.33 -28.67 -17.56
N ARG A 339 -9.54 -29.23 -17.45
CA ARG A 339 -10.17 -30.03 -18.51
C ARG A 339 -11.67 -29.75 -18.63
N ASN A 340 -12.14 -29.69 -19.86
CA ASN A 340 -13.55 -29.67 -20.24
C ASN A 340 -13.86 -30.82 -21.23
N SER A 341 -15.04 -30.80 -21.87
CA SER A 341 -15.42 -31.83 -22.86
C SER A 341 -14.58 -31.79 -24.13
N ILE A 342 -14.06 -30.61 -24.50
CA ILE A 342 -13.27 -30.40 -25.73
C ILE A 342 -11.83 -30.86 -25.54
N GLY A 343 -11.22 -30.59 -24.39
CA GLY A 343 -9.81 -30.93 -24.17
C GLY A 343 -9.27 -30.53 -22.82
N ASN A 344 -7.94 -30.55 -22.70
CA ASN A 344 -7.22 -30.16 -21.50
C ASN A 344 -6.16 -29.10 -21.79
N THR A 345 -5.86 -28.32 -20.76
CA THR A 345 -4.77 -27.35 -20.72
C THR A 345 -4.02 -27.53 -19.41
N THR A 346 -2.69 -27.43 -19.46
CA THR A 346 -1.84 -27.53 -18.27
C THR A 346 -0.87 -26.39 -18.21
N GLN A 347 -0.56 -25.94 -17.01
CA GLN A 347 0.43 -24.91 -16.76
C GLN A 347 1.27 -25.32 -15.55
N SER A 348 2.59 -25.32 -15.72
CA SER A 348 3.53 -25.71 -14.67
C SER A 348 4.24 -24.51 -14.08
N ILE A 349 4.39 -24.49 -12.76
CA ILE A 349 5.18 -23.51 -12.00
C ILE A 349 6.33 -24.24 -11.33
N GLN A 350 7.54 -23.69 -11.46
CA GLN A 350 8.69 -24.07 -10.67
C GLN A 350 9.04 -22.98 -9.67
N LEU A 351 9.24 -23.36 -8.42
CA LEU A 351 9.58 -22.42 -7.35
C LEU A 351 11.08 -22.08 -7.42
N LYS A 352 11.42 -20.81 -7.33
CA LYS A 352 12.80 -20.32 -7.26
C LYS A 352 13.03 -19.61 -5.93
N GLU A 353 14.12 -19.92 -5.27
CA GLU A 353 14.50 -19.21 -4.06
C GLU A 353 14.80 -17.74 -4.39
N LYS A 354 14.19 -16.84 -3.63
CA LYS A 354 14.45 -15.41 -3.71
C LYS A 354 15.84 -15.12 -3.14
N LYS A 355 16.85 -15.04 -4.02
CA LYS A 355 18.19 -14.62 -3.63
C LYS A 355 18.17 -13.13 -3.30
N GLY A 356 18.13 -12.83 -2.01
CA GLY A 356 18.22 -11.46 -1.53
C GLY A 356 19.54 -10.82 -1.96
N VAL A 357 19.47 -9.56 -2.39
CA VAL A 357 20.63 -8.69 -2.70
C VAL A 357 21.48 -8.34 -1.46
N VAL A 358 21.25 -9.04 -0.34
CA VAL A 358 21.91 -8.84 0.96
C VAL A 358 23.43 -8.91 0.83
N PHE A 359 23.95 -9.81 0.00
CA PHE A 359 25.39 -9.91 -0.25
C PHE A 359 25.97 -8.62 -0.87
N LEU A 360 25.22 -7.95 -1.73
CA LEU A 360 25.61 -6.70 -2.39
C LEU A 360 25.62 -5.54 -1.38
N TYR A 361 24.67 -5.50 -0.45
CA TYR A 361 24.66 -4.53 0.64
C TYR A 361 25.78 -4.76 1.66
N ILE A 362 26.10 -6.03 1.98
CA ILE A 362 27.22 -6.37 2.86
C ILE A 362 28.55 -5.94 2.22
N LEU A 363 28.75 -6.23 0.92
CA LEU A 363 29.96 -5.84 0.19
C LEU A 363 30.13 -4.31 0.13
N LEU A 364 29.06 -3.57 -0.13
CA LEU A 364 29.10 -2.11 -0.14
C LEU A 364 29.40 -1.53 1.26
N GLY A 365 28.84 -2.14 2.30
CA GLY A 365 29.08 -1.76 3.69
C GLY A 365 30.54 -1.95 4.11
N THR A 366 31.16 -3.08 3.77
CA THR A 366 32.56 -3.35 4.11
C THR A 366 33.54 -2.43 3.38
N VAL A 367 33.31 -2.16 2.09
CA VAL A 367 34.13 -1.22 1.30
C VAL A 367 34.06 0.19 1.88
N THR A 368 32.86 0.64 2.25
CA THR A 368 32.66 1.98 2.84
C THR A 368 33.35 2.09 4.20
N ALA A 369 33.25 1.06 5.05
CA ALA A 369 33.92 1.02 6.34
C ALA A 369 35.46 1.06 6.21
N LEU A 370 36.02 0.27 5.28
CA LEU A 370 37.46 0.25 5.04
C LEU A 370 37.97 1.61 4.56
N ALA A 371 37.27 2.24 3.62
CA ALA A 371 37.60 3.59 3.14
C ALA A 371 37.54 4.63 4.28
N GLY A 372 36.54 4.52 5.16
CA GLY A 372 36.41 5.36 6.36
C GLY A 372 37.61 5.22 7.30
N VAL A 373 38.04 3.99 7.59
CA VAL A 373 39.21 3.72 8.46
C VAL A 373 40.49 4.27 7.86
N LEU A 374 40.73 4.06 6.56
CA LEU A 374 41.91 4.57 5.87
C LEU A 374 41.95 6.11 5.87
N THR A 375 40.80 6.74 5.63
CA THR A 375 40.69 8.21 5.63
C THR A 375 40.93 8.78 7.03
N ALA A 376 40.33 8.17 8.06
CA ALA A 376 40.57 8.56 9.44
C ALA A 376 42.06 8.40 9.81
N GLY A 377 42.68 7.27 9.47
CA GLY A 377 44.10 7.02 9.70
C GLY A 377 45.00 8.06 9.01
N ALA A 378 44.68 8.45 7.78
CA ALA A 378 45.40 9.51 7.07
C ALA A 378 45.27 10.88 7.77
N LEU A 379 44.07 11.23 8.24
CA LEU A 379 43.85 12.47 8.99
C LEU A 379 44.62 12.47 10.32
N PHE A 380 44.60 11.36 11.06
CA PHE A 380 45.40 11.20 12.28
C PHE A 380 46.89 11.37 12.00
N TYR A 381 47.40 10.77 10.93
CA TYR A 381 48.81 10.88 10.57
C TYR A 381 49.21 12.30 10.13
N LEU A 382 48.37 13.00 9.37
CA LEU A 382 48.68 14.36 8.90
C LEU A 382 48.63 15.39 10.05
N HIS A 383 47.68 15.24 10.97
CA HIS A 383 47.41 16.21 12.03
C HIS A 383 47.91 15.78 13.42
N TRP A 384 48.80 14.77 13.49
CA TRP A 384 49.23 14.19 14.77
C TRP A 384 49.82 15.22 15.75
N ILE A 385 50.58 16.22 15.27
CA ILE A 385 51.15 17.28 16.14
C ILE A 385 50.05 18.15 16.72
N GLU A 386 49.04 18.52 15.93
CA GLU A 386 47.90 19.32 16.37
C GLU A 386 47.05 18.55 17.40
N ILE A 387 46.86 17.25 17.19
CA ILE A 387 46.16 16.35 18.12
C ILE A 387 46.92 16.26 19.45
N VAL A 388 48.24 16.09 19.40
CA VAL A 388 49.09 16.04 20.61
C VAL A 388 49.07 17.38 21.35
N LEU A 389 49.12 18.50 20.63
CA LEU A 389 49.00 19.84 21.22
C LEU A 389 47.63 20.06 21.88
N LEU A 390 46.54 19.64 21.23
CA LEU A 390 45.17 19.73 21.78
C LEU A 390 45.01 18.85 23.04
N TYR A 391 45.56 17.64 23.01
CA TYR A 391 45.56 16.74 24.15
C TYR A 391 46.36 17.31 25.33
N ARG A 392 47.52 17.92 25.05
CA ARG A 392 48.34 18.62 26.04
C ARG A 392 47.60 19.80 26.68
N THR A 393 46.87 20.61 25.90
CA THR A 393 46.04 21.69 26.45
C THR A 393 44.87 21.16 27.27
N TYR A 394 44.29 20.02 26.91
CA TYR A 394 43.20 19.40 27.68
C TYR A 394 43.66 18.88 29.05
N GLN A 395 44.90 18.36 29.17
CA GLN A 395 45.43 17.85 30.44
C GLN A 395 45.64 18.93 31.52
N ASN A 396 45.59 20.22 31.17
CA ASN A 396 45.63 21.36 32.11
C ASN A 396 46.82 21.33 33.11
N LYS A 397 47.93 20.67 32.75
CA LYS A 397 49.18 20.67 33.51
C LYS A 397 50.09 21.76 32.96
N ASP A 398 50.14 22.86 33.69
CA ASP A 398 51.05 23.96 33.38
C ASP A 398 52.43 23.66 34.00
N GLU A 399 53.43 23.45 33.16
CA GLU A 399 54.82 23.20 33.61
C GLU A 399 55.46 24.46 34.21
N THR A 400 54.87 25.65 33.98
CA THR A 400 55.39 26.94 34.44
C THR A 400 54.95 27.31 35.86
N LEU A 401 54.04 26.54 36.46
CA LEU A 401 53.54 26.78 37.81
C LEU A 401 54.39 26.02 38.83
N GLY A 402 55.38 26.70 39.43
CA GLY A 402 56.12 26.22 40.59
C GLY A 402 57.61 25.95 40.36
N ASP A 403 58.10 26.01 39.13
CA ASP A 403 59.53 26.04 38.83
C ASP A 403 60.04 27.48 38.94
N LYS A 404 61.07 27.73 39.76
CA LYS A 404 61.60 29.07 40.06
C LYS A 404 62.33 29.73 38.86
N LYS A 405 61.94 29.39 37.62
CA LYS A 405 62.51 29.86 36.35
C LYS A 405 61.74 31.11 35.90
N GLU A 406 62.46 32.16 35.52
CA GLU A 406 61.90 33.46 35.15
C GLU A 406 61.44 33.50 33.68
N PHE A 407 62.09 32.72 32.81
CA PHE A 407 61.85 32.78 31.36
C PHE A 407 61.40 31.43 30.78
N ASP A 408 60.45 31.47 29.84
CA ASP A 408 59.98 30.30 29.10
C ASP A 408 61.01 29.83 28.07
N ALA A 409 61.73 30.78 27.43
CA ALA A 409 62.84 30.47 26.56
C ALA A 409 63.87 31.61 26.48
N PHE A 410 65.15 31.28 26.48
CA PHE A 410 66.25 32.16 26.06
C PHE A 410 66.43 32.08 24.55
N LEU A 411 66.52 33.21 23.85
CA LEU A 411 66.72 33.26 22.40
C LEU A 411 68.11 33.81 22.06
N SER A 412 68.88 33.05 21.29
CA SER A 412 70.21 33.39 20.80
C SER A 412 70.25 33.37 19.27
N TYR A 413 70.87 34.40 18.67
CA TYR A 413 71.00 34.56 17.23
C TYR A 413 72.38 35.15 16.86
N GLY A 414 72.72 35.07 15.57
CA GLY A 414 74.02 35.51 15.06
C GLY A 414 73.99 37.01 14.88
N LYS A 415 74.91 37.72 15.55
CA LYS A 415 75.05 39.17 15.37
C LYS A 415 75.77 39.45 14.06
N TRP A 416 75.17 40.25 13.18
CA TRP A 416 75.78 40.60 11.91
C TRP A 416 76.86 41.68 12.11
N SER A 417 78.13 41.36 11.88
CA SER A 417 79.19 42.36 11.82
C SER A 417 79.18 43.03 10.44
N SER A 418 78.90 44.33 10.40
CA SER A 418 78.91 45.17 9.20
C SER A 418 80.23 45.11 8.44
N LEU A 419 80.22 44.63 7.19
CA LEU A 419 80.70 45.33 5.99
C LEU A 419 80.49 44.44 4.74
N GLU A 420 80.02 45.08 3.67
CA GLU A 420 79.89 44.60 2.27
C GLU A 420 78.67 43.76 1.81
N SER A 421 77.99 44.37 0.83
CA SER A 421 77.35 43.75 -0.34
C SER A 421 75.89 43.25 -0.25
N GLU A 422 75.00 44.20 -0.55
CA GLU A 422 73.87 44.11 -1.49
C GLU A 422 72.79 43.00 -1.36
N VAL A 423 71.60 43.49 -1.00
CA VAL A 423 70.28 43.21 -1.61
C VAL A 423 70.00 41.74 -1.99
N THR A 424 69.50 40.98 -1.02
CA THR A 424 68.39 40.06 -1.30
C THR A 424 67.28 40.28 -0.27
N SER A 425 66.06 40.44 -0.78
CA SER A 425 64.79 40.68 -0.09
C SER A 425 64.33 39.49 0.77
N SER A 426 65.20 39.00 1.63
CA SER A 426 64.91 37.98 2.64
C SER A 426 64.85 38.65 4.02
N LEU A 427 63.88 38.24 4.83
CA LEU A 427 63.77 38.66 6.23
C LEU A 427 65.13 38.46 6.92
N SER A 428 65.73 39.54 7.46
CA SER A 428 66.99 39.46 8.22
C SER A 428 66.84 38.50 9.41
N GLU A 429 67.91 37.78 9.76
CA GLU A 429 67.99 36.93 10.96
C GLU A 429 67.61 37.71 12.23
N GLU A 430 68.03 38.98 12.29
CA GLU A 430 67.72 39.89 13.39
C GLU A 430 66.22 40.24 13.42
N ASN A 431 65.60 40.51 12.26
CA ASN A 431 64.16 40.75 12.18
C ASN A 431 63.34 39.50 12.57
N LEU A 432 63.84 38.30 12.25
CA LEU A 432 63.23 37.06 12.73
C LEU A 432 63.29 37.00 14.26
N ALA A 433 64.48 37.18 14.85
CA ALA A 433 64.70 37.03 16.29
C ALA A 433 64.01 38.12 17.14
N LEU A 434 64.09 39.39 16.71
CA LEU A 434 63.67 40.55 17.50
C LEU A 434 62.21 40.96 17.26
N SER A 435 61.65 40.70 16.07
CA SER A 435 60.27 41.08 15.75
C SER A 435 59.34 39.88 15.72
N LEU A 436 59.65 38.86 14.92
CA LEU A 436 58.70 37.77 14.66
C LEU A 436 58.58 36.78 15.83
N PHE A 437 59.67 36.48 16.53
CA PHE A 437 59.64 35.61 17.72
C PHE A 437 58.81 36.21 18.87
N PRO A 438 59.03 37.49 19.27
CA PRO A 438 58.15 38.15 20.24
C PRO A 438 56.69 38.25 19.78
N GLU A 439 56.43 38.62 18.52
CA GLU A 439 55.07 38.72 18.00
C GLU A 439 54.30 37.39 18.08
N VAL A 440 54.95 36.27 17.77
CA VAL A 440 54.29 34.96 17.75
C VAL A 440 54.30 34.29 19.13
N LEU A 441 55.44 34.21 19.80
CA LEU A 441 55.54 33.47 21.07
C LEU A 441 55.05 34.28 22.26
N GLU A 442 55.37 35.58 22.37
CA GLU A 442 54.93 36.42 23.49
C GLU A 442 53.49 36.91 23.27
N ASN A 443 53.19 37.62 22.18
CA ASN A 443 51.87 38.24 22.01
C ASN A 443 50.75 37.23 21.72
N LYS A 444 51.00 36.24 20.85
CA LYS A 444 49.96 35.27 20.44
C LYS A 444 49.87 34.05 21.36
N TYR A 445 51.00 33.52 21.82
CA TYR A 445 51.03 32.30 22.64
C TYR A 445 51.29 32.57 24.13
N GLY A 446 51.60 33.80 24.53
CA GLY A 446 51.73 34.21 25.93
C GLY A 446 53.00 33.72 26.62
N TYR A 447 54.04 33.28 25.90
CA TYR A 447 55.32 32.91 26.48
C TYR A 447 56.14 34.13 26.90
N THR A 448 57.09 33.95 27.82
CA THR A 448 58.04 35.00 28.23
C THR A 448 59.42 34.67 27.68
N LEU A 449 59.88 35.41 26.66
CA LEU A 449 61.20 35.20 26.08
C LEU A 449 62.25 36.08 26.76
N CYS A 450 63.48 35.57 26.87
CA CYS A 450 64.65 36.37 27.23
C CYS A 450 65.48 36.67 25.99
N LEU A 451 65.63 37.96 25.68
CA LEU A 451 66.53 38.48 24.66
C LEU A 451 67.71 39.17 25.36
N LEU A 452 68.92 38.75 25.03
CA LEU A 452 70.15 39.30 25.62
C LEU A 452 70.22 40.84 25.56
N GLU A 453 69.73 41.45 24.48
CA GLU A 453 69.80 42.90 24.26
C GLU A 453 68.69 43.70 24.95
N ARG A 454 67.60 43.04 25.35
CA ARG A 454 66.43 43.67 25.98
C ARG A 454 66.41 43.47 27.49
N ASP A 455 66.74 42.26 27.94
CA ASP A 455 66.39 41.78 29.28
C ASP A 455 67.61 41.67 30.22
N VAL A 456 68.81 42.05 29.74
CA VAL A 456 70.07 41.96 30.49
C VAL A 456 70.66 43.35 30.67
N ALA A 457 70.96 43.71 31.91
CA ALA A 457 71.54 45.02 32.22
C ALA A 457 72.98 45.12 31.69
N PRO A 458 73.37 46.23 31.02
CA PRO A 458 74.73 46.43 30.57
C PRO A 458 75.68 46.66 31.75
N GLY A 459 76.90 46.09 31.70
CA GLY A 459 77.96 46.31 32.69
C GLY A 459 78.42 45.07 33.49
N GLY A 460 77.78 43.91 33.29
CA GLY A 460 78.19 42.63 33.88
C GLY A 460 79.26 41.88 33.07
N VAL A 461 79.70 40.74 33.61
CA VAL A 461 80.62 39.83 32.92
C VAL A 461 79.80 38.96 31.97
N TYR A 462 79.94 39.20 30.66
CA TYR A 462 79.18 38.53 29.60
C TYR A 462 79.05 37.01 29.79
N ALA A 463 80.14 36.32 30.14
CA ALA A 463 80.12 34.87 30.34
C ALA A 463 79.25 34.42 31.54
N GLU A 464 79.27 35.16 32.65
CA GLU A 464 78.49 34.86 33.85
C GLU A 464 77.01 35.18 33.63
N ASP A 465 76.73 36.30 32.96
CA ASP A 465 75.37 36.75 32.66
C ASP A 465 74.64 35.72 31.78
N ILE A 466 75.27 35.26 30.69
CA ILE A 466 74.71 34.24 29.79
C ILE A 466 74.39 32.94 30.54
N VAL A 467 75.33 32.46 31.37
CA VAL A 467 75.12 31.24 32.16
C VAL A 467 73.97 31.43 33.15
N SER A 468 73.87 32.59 33.80
CA SER A 468 72.81 32.88 34.77
C SER A 468 71.42 32.90 34.11
N ILE A 469 71.30 33.47 32.92
CA ILE A 469 70.04 33.61 32.17
C ILE A 469 69.59 32.27 31.61
N ILE A 470 70.51 31.49 31.06
CA ILE A 470 70.20 30.14 30.58
C ILE A 470 69.71 29.29 31.76
N LYS A 471 70.33 29.40 32.94
CA LYS A 471 69.86 28.73 34.17
C LYS A 471 68.48 29.21 34.62
N LYS A 472 68.09 30.45 34.34
CA LYS A 472 66.75 31.00 34.60
C LYS A 472 65.70 30.64 33.54
N SER A 473 66.11 29.99 32.45
CA SER A 473 65.24 29.68 31.31
C SER A 473 64.84 28.20 31.26
N ARG A 474 63.62 27.92 30.79
CA ARG A 474 63.12 26.53 30.59
C ARG A 474 63.55 25.92 29.26
N ARG A 475 63.73 26.76 28.24
CA ARG A 475 64.21 26.37 26.90
C ARG A 475 65.33 27.29 26.45
N GLY A 476 66.21 26.78 25.59
CA GLY A 476 67.16 27.60 24.84
C GLY A 476 66.88 27.46 23.34
N ILE A 477 66.53 28.55 22.67
CA ILE A 477 66.27 28.62 21.23
C ILE A 477 67.48 29.25 20.56
N PHE A 478 68.07 28.54 19.61
CA PHE A 478 69.29 28.97 18.90
C PHE A 478 69.03 29.05 17.41
N ILE A 479 69.10 30.25 16.84
CA ILE A 479 68.93 30.50 15.42
C ILE A 479 70.30 30.32 14.75
N LEU A 480 70.44 29.23 14.01
CA LEU A 480 71.68 28.82 13.37
C LEU A 480 71.77 29.35 11.94
N SER A 481 72.80 30.15 11.72
CA SER A 481 73.19 30.73 10.44
C SER A 481 74.72 30.66 10.27
N PRO A 482 75.28 30.92 9.07
CA PRO A 482 76.71 31.03 8.88
C PRO A 482 77.38 32.06 9.81
N SER A 483 76.71 33.18 10.11
CA SER A 483 77.21 34.19 11.06
C SER A 483 77.15 33.70 12.50
N TYR A 484 76.11 32.93 12.87
CA TYR A 484 76.02 32.33 14.21
C TYR A 484 77.20 31.39 14.50
N VAL A 485 77.47 30.45 13.58
CA VAL A 485 78.40 29.34 13.83
C VAL A 485 79.86 29.75 13.67
N ASN A 486 80.13 30.83 12.93
CA ASN A 486 81.48 31.41 12.83
C ASN A 486 81.69 32.60 13.78
N GLY A 487 80.64 33.06 14.47
CA GLY A 487 80.66 34.23 15.33
C GLY A 487 80.85 33.91 16.81
N PRO A 488 80.93 34.96 17.66
CA PRO A 488 81.08 34.80 19.10
C PRO A 488 79.86 34.16 19.78
N SER A 489 78.68 34.20 19.14
CA SER A 489 77.43 33.62 19.65
C SER A 489 77.51 32.10 19.87
N VAL A 490 78.46 31.39 19.24
CA VAL A 490 78.71 29.95 19.51
C VAL A 490 78.95 29.68 20.99
N PHE A 491 79.57 30.63 21.71
CA PHE A 491 79.79 30.52 23.14
C PHE A 491 78.47 30.34 23.91
N GLU A 492 77.41 31.05 23.50
CA GLU A 492 76.09 30.96 24.13
C GLU A 492 75.49 29.56 23.96
N LEU A 493 75.60 28.98 22.75
CA LEU A 493 75.19 27.61 22.48
C LEU A 493 76.03 26.60 23.26
N GLN A 494 77.35 26.80 23.36
CA GLN A 494 78.24 25.94 24.13
C GLN A 494 77.88 25.95 25.63
N ALA A 495 77.65 27.14 26.20
CA ALA A 495 77.21 27.29 27.57
C ALA A 495 75.87 26.58 27.80
N ALA A 496 74.93 26.73 26.89
CA ALA A 496 73.62 26.08 26.98
C ALA A 496 73.69 24.56 26.86
N VAL A 497 74.54 24.02 25.99
CA VAL A 497 74.78 22.58 25.87
C VAL A 497 75.35 22.01 27.16
N ASN A 498 76.33 22.68 27.77
CA ASN A 498 76.90 22.25 29.04
C ASN A 498 75.85 22.26 30.16
N ILE A 499 75.06 23.34 30.27
CA ILE A 499 73.99 23.44 31.26
C ILE A 499 72.90 22.39 31.02
N ALA A 500 72.52 22.10 29.78
CA ALA A 500 71.51 21.08 29.48
C ALA A 500 71.98 19.64 29.78
N LEU A 501 73.30 19.40 29.79
CA LEU A 501 73.87 18.13 30.23
C LEU A 501 73.85 17.98 31.76
N GLU A 502 73.96 19.09 32.49
CA GLU A 502 73.90 19.12 33.97
C GLU A 502 72.46 19.18 34.50
N ASP A 503 71.61 20.03 33.91
CA ASP A 503 70.23 20.30 34.28
C ASP A 503 69.28 19.71 33.21
N GLN A 504 68.67 18.56 33.52
CA GLN A 504 67.71 17.88 32.65
C GLN A 504 66.41 18.68 32.41
N THR A 505 66.19 19.79 33.11
CA THR A 505 65.00 20.64 32.91
C THR A 505 65.14 21.58 31.71
N LEU A 506 66.37 21.96 31.34
CA LEU A 506 66.64 22.80 30.17
C LEU A 506 66.60 21.95 28.89
N LYS A 507 65.71 22.33 27.95
CA LYS A 507 65.68 21.71 26.61
C LYS A 507 66.06 22.71 25.53
N LEU A 508 66.91 22.27 24.61
CA LEU A 508 67.45 23.10 23.54
C LEU A 508 66.69 22.87 22.24
N ILE A 509 66.40 23.95 21.52
CA ILE A 509 65.69 23.99 20.24
C ILE A 509 66.61 24.68 19.25
N LEU A 510 67.05 23.94 18.23
CA LEU A 510 67.89 24.48 17.17
C LEU A 510 67.02 24.90 16.00
N ILE A 511 67.30 26.05 15.40
CA ILE A 511 66.58 26.55 14.24
C ILE A 511 67.57 26.74 13.10
N LYS A 512 67.46 25.92 12.07
CA LYS A 512 68.27 26.08 10.87
C LYS A 512 67.67 27.21 10.02
N PHE A 513 68.24 28.41 10.14
CA PHE A 513 67.81 29.59 9.40
C PHE A 513 68.34 29.59 7.96
N SER A 514 69.61 29.26 7.80
CA SER A 514 70.30 29.11 6.52
C SER A 514 71.23 27.89 6.54
N SER A 515 71.59 27.37 5.36
CA SER A 515 72.56 26.27 5.26
C SER A 515 73.97 26.78 5.56
N PHE A 516 74.67 26.12 6.47
CA PHE A 516 76.07 26.37 6.78
C PHE A 516 76.84 25.03 6.77
N GLN A 517 78.16 25.10 6.54
CA GLN A 517 79.06 23.96 6.76
C GLN A 517 79.53 23.96 8.21
N GLU A 518 79.57 22.80 8.87
CA GLU A 518 80.06 22.67 10.26
C GLU A 518 81.55 23.07 10.31
N PRO A 519 81.93 24.17 11.01
CA PRO A 519 83.33 24.58 11.08
C PRO A 519 84.16 23.57 11.88
N GLU A 520 85.39 23.33 11.45
CA GLU A 520 86.30 22.43 12.16
C GLU A 520 86.66 22.95 13.56
N SER A 521 86.68 24.27 13.74
CA SER A 521 86.92 24.98 15.01
C SER A 521 85.81 24.83 16.06
N LEU A 522 84.66 24.24 15.70
CA LEU A 522 83.53 24.12 16.60
C LEU A 522 83.82 23.11 17.74
N PRO A 523 83.51 23.43 19.01
CA PRO A 523 83.72 22.51 20.13
C PRO A 523 83.03 21.16 19.93
N HIS A 524 83.67 20.07 20.36
CA HIS A 524 83.17 18.70 20.13
C HIS A 524 81.76 18.46 20.70
N LEU A 525 81.45 19.03 21.86
CA LEU A 525 80.12 18.95 22.47
C LEU A 525 79.05 19.64 21.62
N VAL A 526 79.37 20.80 21.03
CA VAL A 526 78.46 21.54 20.15
C VAL A 526 78.24 20.78 18.84
N LYS A 527 79.29 20.21 18.22
CA LYS A 527 79.16 19.35 17.03
C LYS A 527 78.23 18.16 17.29
N LYS A 528 78.35 17.52 18.45
CA LYS A 528 77.45 16.43 18.86
C LYS A 528 76.03 16.94 19.08
N ALA A 529 75.87 18.10 19.71
CA ALA A 529 74.57 18.72 19.97
C ALA A 529 73.83 19.06 18.66
N LEU A 530 74.50 19.62 17.65
CA LEU A 530 73.92 19.92 16.33
C LEU A 530 73.34 18.67 15.64
N ARG A 531 73.92 17.49 15.87
CA ARG A 531 73.46 16.22 15.27
C ARG A 531 72.33 15.53 16.02
N VAL A 532 72.21 15.77 17.33
CA VAL A 532 71.29 15.03 18.22
C VAL A 532 70.07 15.87 18.61
N LEU A 533 70.22 17.18 18.74
CA LEU A 533 69.14 18.05 19.20
C LEU A 533 68.06 18.27 18.14
N PRO A 534 66.80 18.49 18.57
CA PRO A 534 65.71 18.77 17.64
C PRO A 534 65.99 20.04 16.85
N THR A 535 66.08 19.91 15.53
CA THR A 535 66.33 21.03 14.61
C THR A 535 65.10 21.32 13.77
N VAL A 536 64.59 22.54 13.88
CA VAL A 536 63.47 23.05 13.08
C VAL A 536 64.01 23.86 11.91
N THR A 537 63.52 23.61 10.69
CA THR A 537 64.01 24.31 9.48
C THR A 537 63.15 25.52 9.15
N TRP A 538 63.78 26.69 9.04
CA TRP A 538 63.12 27.89 8.54
C TRP A 538 62.97 27.81 7.02
N ARG A 539 61.75 27.99 6.50
CA ARG A 539 61.43 27.90 5.06
C ARG A 539 60.96 29.24 4.48
N GLY A 540 61.59 30.34 4.88
CA GLY A 540 61.29 31.69 4.38
C GLY A 540 59.81 32.07 4.53
N PHE A 541 59.20 32.60 3.46
CA PHE A 541 57.79 33.05 3.43
C PHE A 541 56.77 31.99 3.89
N LYS A 542 57.05 30.69 3.72
CA LYS A 542 56.14 29.61 4.19
C LYS A 542 56.10 29.49 5.72
N SER A 543 57.10 30.02 6.41
CA SER A 543 57.24 29.94 7.87
C SER A 543 56.73 31.20 8.58
N VAL A 544 56.60 32.32 7.85
CA VAL A 544 56.14 33.61 8.39
C VAL A 544 54.75 33.54 9.04
N PRO A 545 53.71 32.93 8.43
CA PRO A 545 52.38 32.91 9.02
C PRO A 545 52.38 32.20 10.38
N PRO A 546 51.78 32.77 11.45
CA PRO A 546 51.78 32.18 12.80
C PRO A 546 51.11 30.80 12.93
N ASN A 547 50.37 30.35 11.92
CA ASN A 547 49.74 29.02 11.83
C ASN A 547 50.53 28.04 10.95
N SER A 548 51.77 28.38 10.57
CA SER A 548 52.61 27.54 9.73
C SER A 548 53.10 26.30 10.51
N ARG A 549 53.47 25.25 9.77
CA ARG A 549 54.07 24.03 10.34
C ARG A 549 55.32 24.31 11.17
N PHE A 550 56.06 25.38 10.84
CA PHE A 550 57.24 25.84 11.58
C PHE A 550 56.84 26.21 13.03
N TRP A 551 55.85 27.09 13.21
CA TRP A 551 55.41 27.50 14.54
C TRP A 551 54.72 26.38 15.31
N THR A 552 54.00 25.48 14.62
CA THR A 552 53.42 24.28 15.22
C THR A 552 54.53 23.36 15.79
N GLN A 553 55.65 23.22 15.09
CA GLN A 553 56.83 22.48 15.58
C GLN A 553 57.53 23.19 16.73
N ILE A 554 57.73 24.51 16.65
CA ILE A 554 58.30 25.30 17.77
C ILE A 554 57.43 25.12 19.03
N ARG A 555 56.11 25.27 18.90
CA ARG A 555 55.15 25.09 20.01
C ARG A 555 55.17 23.68 20.60
N TYR A 556 55.42 22.65 19.79
CA TYR A 556 55.56 21.27 20.28
C TYR A 556 56.77 21.10 21.22
N HIS A 557 57.84 21.87 21.02
CA HIS A 557 59.06 21.84 21.83
C HIS A 557 59.07 22.87 22.99
N MET A 558 58.20 23.88 22.95
CA MET A 558 57.99 24.85 24.04
C MET A 558 57.42 24.20 25.32
N PRO A 559 57.60 24.81 26.51
CA PRO A 559 57.01 24.32 27.76
C PRO A 559 55.48 24.38 27.70
N LEU A 560 54.82 23.50 28.44
CA LEU A 560 53.36 23.51 28.53
C LEU A 560 52.90 24.72 29.36
N LYS A 561 52.17 25.64 28.71
CA LYS A 561 51.57 26.81 29.36
C LYS A 561 50.05 26.78 29.20
N SER A 562 49.33 26.96 30.31
CA SER A 562 47.88 27.13 30.29
C SER A 562 47.56 28.55 29.81
N SER A 563 46.95 28.67 28.63
CA SER A 563 46.49 29.98 28.16
C SER A 563 45.30 30.42 29.01
N LYS A 564 45.51 31.34 29.95
CA LYS A 564 44.42 32.14 30.52
C LYS A 564 43.96 33.12 29.43
N GLY A 565 43.00 32.70 28.61
CA GLY A 565 42.30 33.61 27.68
C GLY A 565 42.33 33.25 26.19
N PHE A 566 42.46 31.97 25.80
CA PHE A 566 42.18 31.61 24.40
C PHE A 566 40.67 31.65 24.16
N THR A 567 40.14 32.80 23.73
CA THR A 567 38.74 32.92 23.28
C THR A 567 38.47 31.92 22.17
N SER A 568 37.53 31.01 22.43
CA SER A 568 37.11 29.87 21.61
C SER A 568 36.39 30.27 20.31
N ASN A 569 36.97 31.16 19.50
CA ASN A 569 36.38 31.61 18.23
C ASN A 569 37.12 31.10 16.97
N HIS A 570 38.24 30.37 17.12
CA HIS A 570 39.04 29.92 15.96
C HIS A 570 38.99 28.41 15.64
N LEU A 571 38.16 27.62 16.34
CA LEU A 571 37.80 26.26 15.90
C LEU A 571 36.67 26.30 14.85
N ARG A 572 36.90 27.01 13.73
CA ARG A 572 36.12 26.83 12.49
C ARG A 572 37.01 26.18 11.43
N ILE A 573 37.44 24.94 11.69
CA ILE A 573 37.94 24.06 10.63
C ILE A 573 37.26 22.70 10.85
N ILE A 574 35.97 22.66 10.52
CA ILE A 574 35.28 21.44 10.12
C ILE A 574 34.71 21.77 8.74
N PRO A 575 35.07 21.07 7.66
CA PRO A 575 34.38 21.23 6.39
C PRO A 575 32.91 20.87 6.63
N ARG A 576 31.99 21.77 6.25
CA ARG A 576 30.55 21.48 6.18
C ARG A 576 30.31 20.36 5.16
N ILE A 577 30.46 19.12 5.58
CA ILE A 577 30.03 17.94 4.83
C ILE A 577 29.33 17.05 5.86
N PHE A 578 28.06 16.77 5.60
CA PHE A 578 27.10 16.03 6.44
C PHE A 578 26.45 16.79 7.59
N PHE A 579 25.41 17.58 7.27
CA PHE A 579 24.10 17.50 7.93
C PHE A 579 23.06 18.12 6.98
N SER A 580 22.52 17.31 6.06
CA SER A 580 21.24 17.61 5.39
C SER A 580 20.24 16.61 5.94
N ARG A 581 19.53 17.01 6.99
CA ARG A 581 18.39 16.29 7.54
C ARG A 581 17.19 16.65 6.68
N LYS A 582 16.75 15.70 5.84
CA LYS A 582 15.45 15.74 5.17
C LYS A 582 14.37 15.49 6.23
N ASP A 583 13.65 16.53 6.61
CA ASP A 583 12.31 16.39 7.20
C ASP A 583 11.29 16.76 6.11
N SER A 584 10.68 15.73 5.52
CA SER A 584 9.59 15.85 4.55
C SER A 584 8.27 15.85 5.30
N VAL A 585 7.68 17.03 5.54
CA VAL A 585 6.30 17.16 6.01
C VAL A 585 5.35 17.15 4.80
N LYS A 586 4.41 16.21 4.83
CA LYS A 586 3.32 16.02 3.85
C LYS A 586 2.42 17.27 3.79
N GLN A 587 2.21 17.81 2.58
CA GLN A 587 1.06 18.64 2.25
C GLN A 587 -0.01 17.79 1.55
N LYS A 588 -1.25 17.88 2.05
CA LYS A 588 -2.47 17.39 1.39
C LYS A 588 -3.38 18.62 1.19
N PRO A 589 -4.07 18.77 0.04
CA PRO A 589 -4.67 20.04 -0.35
C PRO A 589 -6.06 20.23 0.25
N LEU A 590 -6.46 21.49 0.48
CA LEU A 590 -7.83 21.85 0.82
C LEU A 590 -8.32 22.89 -0.20
N GLY A 591 -9.29 22.48 -1.03
CA GLY A 591 -10.16 23.38 -1.78
C GLY A 591 -11.47 23.55 -1.02
N GLY A 592 -12.02 24.76 -1.06
CA GLY A 592 -13.35 25.08 -0.54
C GLY A 592 -13.45 26.51 -0.02
N ALA A 593 -13.93 27.43 -0.86
CA ALA A 593 -14.49 28.73 -0.48
C ALA A 593 -15.86 28.53 0.27
N PRO A 594 -16.50 29.52 0.93
CA PRO A 594 -16.80 30.86 0.39
C PRO A 594 -16.86 32.08 1.36
N SER A 595 -16.69 33.28 0.79
CA SER A 595 -17.49 34.53 0.94
C SER A 595 -17.87 35.11 2.33
N LEU A 596 -17.56 36.40 2.59
CA LEU A 596 -18.48 37.57 2.58
C LEU A 596 -18.03 38.76 3.50
N LYS A 597 -17.84 39.95 2.88
CA LYS A 597 -18.13 41.37 3.30
C LYS A 597 -17.40 42.15 4.43
N ASP A 598 -16.90 43.32 3.98
CA ASP A 598 -17.07 44.73 4.43
C ASP A 598 -16.70 45.24 5.85
N GLY A 599 -16.00 46.39 5.90
CA GLY A 599 -16.28 47.46 6.90
C GLY A 599 -15.08 48.19 7.57
N GLU A 600 -14.81 49.43 7.13
CA GLU A 600 -14.39 50.66 7.86
C GLU A 600 -13.13 50.72 8.76
N MET A 601 -12.14 51.59 8.51
CA MET A 601 -11.98 53.07 8.74
C MET A 601 -11.22 53.39 10.06
N GLY A 602 -10.20 54.26 9.99
CA GLY A 602 -9.20 54.58 11.04
C GLY A 602 -9.73 55.38 12.26
N PRO A 603 -8.92 56.16 13.04
CA PRO A 603 -7.74 56.90 12.59
C PRO A 603 -6.58 57.09 13.63
N GLU A 604 -5.62 57.95 13.24
CA GLU A 604 -4.79 58.88 14.05
C GLU A 604 -3.41 58.47 14.64
N LEU A 605 -2.38 59.16 14.13
CA LEU A 605 -1.09 59.53 14.75
C LEU A 605 -1.25 60.85 15.54
N PRO A 606 -0.35 61.17 16.49
CA PRO A 606 0.56 62.32 16.26
C PRO A 606 1.98 62.10 16.91
N PRO A 607 2.88 63.10 17.08
CA PRO A 607 4.12 63.28 16.31
C PRO A 607 5.44 63.27 17.18
N PRO A 608 6.65 63.57 16.63
CA PRO A 608 7.94 63.20 17.22
C PRO A 608 8.74 64.36 17.90
N THR A 609 9.96 64.02 18.38
CA THR A 609 11.17 64.85 18.74
C THR A 609 11.44 65.12 20.23
N PRO A 610 12.67 65.55 20.67
CA PRO A 610 14.01 65.56 20.05
C PRO A 610 15.19 65.08 20.97
N LEU A 611 16.40 64.94 20.39
CA LEU A 611 17.71 65.01 21.06
C LEU A 611 17.98 66.43 21.62
N PRO A 612 18.82 66.62 22.66
CA PRO A 612 20.14 67.18 22.40
C PRO A 612 21.30 66.77 23.35
N SER A 613 22.47 66.65 22.72
CA SER A 613 23.85 67.03 23.11
C SER A 613 24.24 67.34 24.57
N CYS A 614 25.40 66.77 24.94
CA CYS A 614 26.36 67.26 25.92
C CYS A 614 26.72 68.76 25.75
N PRO A 615 27.28 69.36 26.81
CA PRO A 615 28.40 70.27 26.62
C PRO A 615 29.55 70.07 27.65
N TRP A 616 30.75 70.44 27.18
CA TRP A 616 32.07 70.58 27.85
C TRP A 616 32.99 69.36 27.90
#